data_AF-A0A7Y5KRP7-F1
#
_entry.id   AF-A0A7Y5KRP7-F1
#
_cell.length_a   1.000
_cell.length_b   1.000
_cell.length_c   1.000
_cell.angle_alpha   90.00
_cell.angle_beta   90.00
_cell.angle_gamma   90.00
#
_symmetry.space_group_name_H-M   'P 1'
#
loop_
_entity.id
_entity.type
_entity.pdbx_description
1 polymer ?
#
loop_
_entity_poly.entity_id
_entity_poly.type
_entity_poly.pdbx_seq_one_letter_code
_entity_poly.pdbx_strand_id
1 'polypeptide(L)'
;MYSFAHRRTLLGALTLVAMSSASSSALALTPEEREARCADIRDVAADNGISAGFLLAGIASAETELSHCHSELSWACEGPDSPDCGGPVVAGAGDGACSLQQGGLGMFQFDGGTFDQTIARDGDGVLLLSGNVTRAVDFVVNMVMNSQYTDATTPEEAKAWMNDVTVDGPLWDAWIRTVTHYYNGCSPTACSVFNQRYAHYDEHARNVFDEQGDAFWQVEIPPCSPIPPEGRAFEETDTCFTKGGPLPYWRVGIGGGNNLHVWTGTTADAESVNYVEWDLIFDEAGQYLVEVSIPDGGSTMAAYVIDHAGATDEIIVDQSVGTEFVELGTFDFDAGDGQRIFLGDNTGEADGRKLVADTLRFTRIDEPGGGGGGGDGNGGGPGGISVGGSGEGGAGIGGGSEGGSGSDGDDDEDDGCSVAAADGSSMTSRAGILALLAGLYLVRRRDRRRTH
;
A
#
# COMPACT_ATOMS: atom_id res chain seq x y z
N MET A 1 -57.59 7.28 73.15
CA MET A 1 -58.59 8.08 72.42
C MET A 1 -57.91 8.64 71.18
N TYR A 2 -58.33 8.18 69.99
CA TYR A 2 -58.08 8.63 68.60
C TYR A 2 -56.66 9.11 68.23
N SER A 3 -55.81 8.28 67.61
CA SER A 3 -55.77 7.89 66.18
C SER A 3 -55.40 9.04 65.23
N PHE A 4 -54.15 9.06 64.77
CA PHE A 4 -53.74 9.77 63.56
C PHE A 4 -52.88 8.84 62.69
N ALA A 5 -53.44 8.49 61.53
CA ALA A 5 -52.82 7.69 60.49
C ALA A 5 -51.88 8.57 59.64
N HIS A 6 -50.64 8.14 59.43
CA HIS A 6 -49.76 8.69 58.41
C HIS A 6 -49.92 7.89 57.11
N ARG A 7 -50.53 8.52 56.10
CA ARG A 7 -50.48 8.08 54.71
C ARG A 7 -49.09 8.40 54.15
N ARG A 8 -48.36 7.37 53.70
CA ARG A 8 -47.18 7.51 52.84
C ARG A 8 -47.66 7.63 51.39
N THR A 9 -47.39 8.78 50.78
CA THR A 9 -47.57 9.00 49.34
C THR A 9 -46.30 8.52 48.63
N LEU A 10 -46.42 7.46 47.83
CA LEU A 10 -45.38 7.01 46.90
C LEU A 10 -45.45 7.89 45.65
N LEU A 11 -44.45 8.75 45.43
CA LEU A 11 -44.17 9.34 44.12
C LEU A 11 -43.31 8.35 43.34
N GLY A 12 -43.88 7.73 42.30
CA GLY A 12 -43.12 6.99 41.30
C GLY A 12 -42.49 7.98 40.32
N ALA A 13 -41.16 8.00 40.27
CA ALA A 13 -40.41 8.70 39.22
C ALA A 13 -40.43 7.84 37.96
N LEU A 14 -41.22 8.26 36.96
CA LEU A 14 -41.26 7.68 35.63
C LEU A 14 -40.13 8.34 34.81
N THR A 15 -38.99 7.67 34.69
CA THR A 15 -37.88 8.13 33.84
C THR A 15 -38.21 7.80 32.39
N LEU A 16 -38.63 8.81 31.63
CA LEU A 16 -38.80 8.73 30.18
C LEU A 16 -37.39 8.73 29.54
N VAL A 17 -36.91 7.59 29.08
CA VAL A 17 -35.71 7.52 28.24
C VAL A 17 -36.13 7.89 26.82
N ALA A 18 -35.87 9.15 26.43
CA ALA A 18 -35.99 9.57 25.05
C ALA A 18 -34.82 8.96 24.27
N MET A 19 -35.08 7.88 23.53
CA MET A 19 -34.16 7.41 22.50
C MET A 19 -34.21 8.42 21.36
N SER A 20 -33.32 9.42 21.40
CA SER A 20 -33.02 10.25 20.24
C SER A 20 -32.22 9.40 19.28
N SER A 21 -32.86 8.93 18.21
CA SER A 21 -32.18 8.46 17.02
C SER A 21 -31.48 9.66 16.39
N ALA A 22 -30.26 9.93 16.83
CA ALA A 22 -29.36 10.82 16.11
C ALA A 22 -28.99 10.08 14.83
N SER A 23 -29.50 10.55 13.69
CA SER A 23 -28.92 10.23 12.40
C SER A 23 -27.48 10.74 12.43
N SER A 24 -26.52 9.84 12.58
CA SER A 24 -25.10 10.15 12.46
C SER A 24 -24.84 10.38 10.98
N SER A 25 -24.98 11.62 10.52
CA SER A 25 -24.30 12.04 9.28
C SER A 25 -22.83 11.68 9.45
N ALA A 26 -22.21 11.02 8.48
CA ALA A 26 -20.76 10.80 8.53
C ALA A 26 -20.08 12.13 8.84
N LEU A 27 -19.30 12.13 9.90
CA LEU A 27 -18.52 13.29 10.28
C LEU A 27 -17.26 13.24 9.43
N ALA A 28 -16.94 14.36 8.79
CA ALA A 28 -15.60 14.57 8.27
C ALA A 28 -14.57 14.23 9.36
N LEU A 29 -13.45 13.66 8.95
CA LEU A 29 -12.35 13.29 9.85
C LEU A 29 -12.01 14.46 10.80
N THR A 30 -11.77 14.15 12.08
CA THR A 30 -11.29 15.17 13.01
C THR A 30 -9.87 15.60 12.64
N PRO A 31 -9.40 16.78 13.11
CA PRO A 31 -8.01 17.19 12.90
C PRO A 31 -7.00 16.14 13.35
N GLU A 32 -7.25 15.45 14.47
CA GLU A 32 -6.37 14.39 14.98
C GLU A 32 -6.34 13.16 14.06
N GLU A 33 -7.50 12.75 13.51
CA GLU A 33 -7.58 11.65 12.55
C GLU A 33 -6.87 12.01 11.25
N ARG A 34 -7.00 13.25 10.78
CA ARG A 34 -6.30 13.77 9.59
C ARG A 34 -4.79 13.82 9.79
N GLU A 35 -4.31 14.25 10.96
CA GLU A 35 -2.87 14.23 11.31
C GLU A 35 -2.33 12.80 11.29
N ALA A 36 -3.04 11.84 11.90
CA ALA A 36 -2.65 10.42 11.88
C ALA A 36 -2.57 9.88 10.45
N ARG A 37 -3.57 10.19 9.62
CA ARG A 37 -3.61 9.80 8.21
C ARG A 37 -2.45 10.40 7.41
N CYS A 38 -2.14 11.66 7.65
CA CYS A 38 -1.00 12.34 7.04
C CYS A 38 0.32 11.70 7.47
N ALA A 39 0.44 11.23 8.71
CA ALA A 39 1.63 10.55 9.21
C ALA A 39 1.82 9.22 8.51
N ASP A 40 0.76 8.42 8.35
CA ASP A 40 0.81 7.16 7.60
C ASP A 40 1.25 7.39 6.14
N ILE A 41 0.70 8.41 5.48
CA ILE A 41 1.09 8.77 4.11
C ILE A 41 2.55 9.20 4.05
N ARG A 42 2.98 10.06 4.97
CA ARG A 42 4.35 10.57 5.05
C ARG A 42 5.34 9.44 5.26
N ASP A 43 5.06 8.56 6.21
CA ASP A 43 6.00 7.52 6.65
C ASP A 43 6.13 6.44 5.56
N VAL A 44 5.01 5.98 4.96
CA VAL A 44 5.06 5.06 3.81
C VAL A 44 5.76 5.69 2.59
N ALA A 45 5.55 6.99 2.34
CA ALA A 45 6.28 7.69 1.27
C ALA A 45 7.79 7.73 1.56
N ALA A 46 8.19 8.03 2.80
CA ALA A 46 9.59 8.09 3.22
C ALA A 46 10.29 6.73 3.11
N ASP A 47 9.62 5.67 3.55
CA ASP A 47 10.04 4.27 3.39
C ASP A 47 10.29 3.89 1.92
N ASN A 48 9.58 4.55 1.00
CA ASN A 48 9.76 4.39 -0.45
C ASN A 48 10.71 5.42 -1.08
N GLY A 49 11.46 6.18 -0.28
CA GLY A 49 12.44 7.16 -0.74
C GLY A 49 11.85 8.51 -1.18
N ILE A 50 10.64 8.85 -0.72
CA ILE A 50 9.96 10.12 -1.02
C ILE A 50 9.81 10.92 0.27
N SER A 51 10.60 11.98 0.43
CA SER A 51 10.50 12.91 1.57
C SER A 51 9.34 13.90 1.43
N ALA A 52 8.86 14.12 0.20
CA ALA A 52 7.75 15.02 -0.09
C ALA A 52 6.36 14.33 0.05
N GLY A 53 6.11 13.66 1.17
CA GLY A 53 4.87 12.89 1.41
C GLY A 53 3.57 13.71 1.28
N PHE A 54 3.65 15.03 1.51
CA PHE A 54 2.52 15.95 1.36
C PHE A 54 1.96 16.00 -0.08
N LEU A 55 2.75 15.63 -1.08
CA LEU A 55 2.29 15.52 -2.47
C LEU A 55 1.22 14.43 -2.62
N LEU A 56 1.42 13.27 -1.96
CA LEU A 56 0.47 12.17 -1.95
C LEU A 56 -0.75 12.53 -1.08
N ALA A 57 -0.52 13.14 0.09
CA ALA A 57 -1.61 13.59 0.96
C ALA A 57 -2.49 14.64 0.27
N GLY A 58 -1.92 15.50 -0.58
CA GLY A 58 -2.67 16.46 -1.38
C GLY A 58 -3.63 15.80 -2.37
N ILE A 59 -3.19 14.69 -3.00
CA ILE A 59 -4.05 13.88 -3.88
C ILE A 59 -5.16 13.22 -3.05
N ALA A 60 -4.83 12.49 -1.98
CA ALA A 60 -5.83 11.85 -1.13
C ALA A 60 -6.83 12.85 -0.52
N SER A 61 -6.38 14.06 -0.17
CA SER A 61 -7.27 15.12 0.30
C SER A 61 -8.18 15.65 -0.80
N ALA A 62 -7.70 15.73 -2.05
CA ALA A 62 -8.50 16.19 -3.18
C ALA A 62 -9.54 15.16 -3.62
N GLU A 63 -9.26 13.86 -3.46
CA GLU A 63 -10.16 12.79 -3.86
C GLU A 63 -11.24 12.50 -2.82
N THR A 64 -10.85 12.36 -1.54
CA THR A 64 -11.77 11.90 -0.49
C THR A 64 -11.64 12.65 0.83
N GLU A 65 -11.01 13.81 0.84
CA GLU A 65 -10.66 14.53 2.07
C GLU A 65 -9.86 13.66 3.06
N LEU A 66 -9.01 12.76 2.53
CA LEU A 66 -8.21 11.76 3.25
C LEU A 66 -8.99 10.54 3.78
N SER A 67 -10.30 10.46 3.59
CA SER A 67 -11.14 9.34 4.07
C SER A 67 -10.83 8.04 3.32
N HIS A 68 -10.63 6.95 4.07
CA HIS A 68 -10.55 5.58 3.53
C HIS A 68 -11.86 4.87 3.57
N CYS A 69 -12.57 5.05 4.69
CA CYS A 69 -13.62 4.17 5.12
C CYS A 69 -14.94 4.84 4.80
N HIS A 70 -15.89 4.09 4.27
CA HIS A 70 -17.18 4.67 3.92
C HIS A 70 -17.86 5.35 5.12
N SER A 71 -17.61 4.87 6.35
CA SER A 71 -18.09 5.50 7.59
C SER A 71 -17.60 6.95 7.78
N GLU A 72 -16.47 7.32 7.17
CA GLU A 72 -15.86 8.65 7.21
C GLU A 72 -16.39 9.56 6.08
N LEU A 73 -17.07 8.97 5.09
CA LEU A 73 -17.56 9.67 3.88
C LEU A 73 -18.86 9.02 3.37
N SER A 74 -19.90 8.96 4.21
CA SER A 74 -21.09 8.13 3.94
C SER A 74 -22.01 8.61 2.81
N TRP A 75 -21.63 9.65 2.08
CA TRP A 75 -22.32 10.06 0.86
C TRP A 75 -21.76 9.35 -0.38
N ALA A 76 -20.54 8.79 -0.29
CA ALA A 76 -19.90 8.03 -1.36
C ALA A 76 -20.48 6.61 -1.45
N CYS A 77 -20.08 5.83 -2.47
CA CYS A 77 -20.47 4.44 -2.56
C CYS A 77 -19.76 3.57 -1.50
N GLU A 78 -20.42 2.50 -1.06
CA GLU A 78 -19.77 1.43 -0.29
C GLU A 78 -18.95 0.54 -1.23
N GLY A 79 -17.64 0.49 -1.01
CA GLY A 79 -16.73 -0.45 -1.66
C GLY A 79 -16.72 -1.83 -0.99
N PRO A 80 -15.71 -2.66 -1.30
CA PRO A 80 -15.45 -3.90 -0.58
C PRO A 80 -15.05 -3.66 0.88
N ASP A 81 -15.30 -4.64 1.74
CA ASP A 81 -14.91 -4.60 3.16
C ASP A 81 -13.39 -4.53 3.32
N SER A 82 -12.96 -3.71 4.27
CA SER A 82 -11.59 -3.59 4.71
C SER A 82 -11.44 -3.94 6.19
N PRO A 83 -10.41 -4.71 6.57
CA PRO A 83 -10.03 -4.92 7.96
C PRO A 83 -9.82 -3.62 8.75
N ASP A 84 -9.25 -2.58 8.13
CA ASP A 84 -8.92 -1.32 8.80
C ASP A 84 -10.16 -0.46 9.06
N CYS A 85 -11.21 -0.64 8.25
CA CYS A 85 -12.46 0.10 8.38
C CYS A 85 -13.49 -0.58 9.28
N GLY A 86 -13.30 -1.87 9.58
CA GLY A 86 -14.36 -2.69 10.21
C GLY A 86 -15.65 -2.70 9.37
N GLY A 87 -15.53 -2.52 8.06
CA GLY A 87 -16.61 -2.27 7.11
C GLY A 87 -16.06 -1.85 5.74
N PRO A 88 -16.89 -1.28 4.84
CA PRO A 88 -16.48 -0.99 3.48
C PRO A 88 -15.52 0.20 3.39
N VAL A 89 -14.59 0.13 2.43
CA VAL A 89 -13.84 1.31 1.97
C VAL A 89 -14.77 2.28 1.23
N VAL A 90 -14.38 3.55 1.16
CA VAL A 90 -14.97 4.54 0.25
C VAL A 90 -14.78 4.03 -1.18
N ALA A 91 -15.85 4.09 -1.96
CA ALA A 91 -15.81 3.87 -3.39
C ALA A 91 -16.55 4.97 -4.16
N GLY A 92 -16.11 5.24 -5.39
CA GLY A 92 -16.85 6.06 -6.36
C GLY A 92 -17.31 7.41 -5.82
N ALA A 93 -16.41 8.19 -5.23
CA ALA A 93 -16.66 9.53 -4.69
C ALA A 93 -16.86 10.59 -5.81
N GLY A 94 -17.69 10.27 -6.81
CA GLY A 94 -17.95 11.10 -7.99
C GLY A 94 -17.91 10.34 -9.32
N ASP A 95 -17.36 9.13 -9.34
CA ASP A 95 -17.15 8.34 -10.56
C ASP A 95 -17.86 6.97 -10.52
N GLY A 96 -18.61 6.67 -11.57
CA GLY A 96 -19.30 5.38 -11.74
C GLY A 96 -20.61 5.26 -10.95
N ALA A 97 -21.45 4.28 -11.33
CA ALA A 97 -22.69 4.00 -10.61
C ALA A 97 -22.45 3.03 -9.45
N CYS A 98 -22.80 3.41 -8.22
CA CYS A 98 -22.67 2.53 -7.04
C CYS A 98 -23.37 1.17 -7.24
N SER A 99 -24.52 1.15 -7.91
CA SER A 99 -25.29 -0.07 -8.18
C SER A 99 -24.59 -1.04 -9.14
N LEU A 100 -23.59 -0.57 -9.88
CA LEU A 100 -22.76 -1.38 -10.76
C LEU A 100 -21.39 -1.69 -10.15
N GLN A 101 -21.15 -1.31 -8.89
CA GLN A 101 -19.86 -1.47 -8.21
C GLN A 101 -18.72 -0.85 -9.04
N GLN A 102 -18.97 0.33 -9.58
CA GLN A 102 -18.00 1.10 -10.37
C GLN A 102 -17.43 2.26 -9.54
N GLY A 103 -16.25 2.71 -9.95
CA GLY A 103 -15.56 3.86 -9.35
C GLY A 103 -14.29 3.47 -8.61
N GLY A 104 -13.58 4.51 -8.17
CA GLY A 104 -12.31 4.39 -7.48
C GLY A 104 -12.43 3.77 -6.09
N LEU A 105 -11.43 3.02 -5.63
CA LEU A 105 -11.38 2.43 -4.27
C LEU A 105 -10.41 3.16 -3.33
N GLY A 106 -10.84 3.37 -2.07
CA GLY A 106 -10.02 3.94 -0.99
C GLY A 106 -9.73 5.43 -1.17
N MET A 107 -8.83 5.99 -0.36
CA MET A 107 -8.59 7.44 -0.39
C MET A 107 -7.95 7.95 -1.69
N PHE A 108 -7.25 7.10 -2.43
CA PHE A 108 -6.68 7.43 -3.74
C PHE A 108 -7.61 7.03 -4.91
N GLN A 109 -8.85 6.61 -4.65
CA GLN A 109 -9.86 6.34 -5.67
C GLN A 109 -9.31 5.55 -6.89
N PHE A 110 -8.59 4.44 -6.66
CA PHE A 110 -8.05 3.64 -7.77
C PHE A 110 -9.19 3.04 -8.59
N ASP A 111 -9.33 3.44 -9.85
CA ASP A 111 -10.44 3.02 -10.71
C ASP A 111 -9.96 2.14 -11.87
N GLY A 112 -10.37 0.87 -11.86
CA GLY A 112 -10.18 -0.11 -12.92
C GLY A 112 -11.46 -0.42 -13.73
N GLY A 113 -12.54 0.32 -13.49
CA GLY A 113 -13.89 0.06 -14.00
C GLY A 113 -14.82 -0.40 -12.88
N THR A 114 -14.80 -1.69 -12.56
CA THR A 114 -15.49 -2.25 -11.39
C THR A 114 -14.54 -2.50 -10.23
N PHE A 115 -15.07 -2.70 -9.02
CA PHE A 115 -14.26 -3.00 -7.83
C PHE A 115 -13.39 -4.25 -8.04
N ASP A 116 -13.94 -5.32 -8.60
CA ASP A 116 -13.20 -6.54 -8.94
C ASP A 116 -12.08 -6.28 -9.97
N GLN A 117 -12.33 -5.39 -10.94
CA GLN A 117 -11.32 -5.02 -11.94
C GLN A 117 -10.20 -4.18 -11.31
N THR A 118 -10.52 -3.27 -10.40
CA THR A 118 -9.54 -2.53 -9.60
C THR A 118 -8.69 -3.50 -8.77
N ILE A 119 -9.31 -4.40 -8.02
CA ILE A 119 -8.58 -5.39 -7.18
C ILE A 119 -7.71 -6.30 -8.05
N ALA A 120 -8.19 -6.75 -9.22
CA ALA A 120 -7.37 -7.54 -10.13
C ALA A 120 -6.17 -6.74 -10.71
N ARG A 121 -6.34 -5.42 -10.92
CA ARG A 121 -5.30 -4.54 -11.47
C ARG A 121 -4.33 -4.04 -10.42
N ASP A 122 -4.72 -3.89 -9.17
CA ASP A 122 -3.88 -3.23 -8.15
C ASP A 122 -3.55 -4.14 -6.96
N GLY A 123 -4.24 -5.28 -6.85
CA GLY A 123 -4.17 -6.21 -5.73
C GLY A 123 -5.20 -5.85 -4.65
N ASP A 124 -5.51 -6.79 -3.76
CA ASP A 124 -6.47 -6.62 -2.67
C ASP A 124 -5.93 -5.78 -1.51
N GLY A 125 -4.61 -5.60 -1.43
CA GLY A 125 -3.96 -4.72 -0.45
C GLY A 125 -4.42 -3.26 -0.55
N VAL A 126 -4.96 -2.81 -1.68
CA VAL A 126 -5.53 -1.46 -1.82
C VAL A 126 -6.74 -1.21 -0.91
N LEU A 127 -7.33 -2.26 -0.34
CA LEU A 127 -8.40 -2.16 0.65
C LEU A 127 -7.86 -1.80 2.04
N LEU A 128 -6.58 -2.06 2.33
CA LEU A 128 -5.92 -1.59 3.55
C LEU A 128 -5.50 -0.13 3.40
N LEU A 129 -5.45 0.60 4.51
CA LEU A 129 -4.95 1.97 4.55
C LEU A 129 -3.52 2.02 4.01
N SER A 130 -2.62 1.29 4.65
CA SER A 130 -1.20 1.25 4.27
C SER A 130 -1.03 0.75 2.83
N GLY A 131 -1.78 -0.27 2.42
CA GLY A 131 -1.69 -0.80 1.06
C GLY A 131 -2.23 0.15 -0.01
N ASN A 132 -3.24 0.97 0.30
CA ASN A 132 -3.74 2.04 -0.57
C ASN A 132 -2.65 3.12 -0.77
N VAL A 133 -1.92 3.49 0.29
CA VAL A 133 -0.78 4.42 0.19
C VAL A 133 0.39 3.81 -0.59
N THR A 134 0.78 2.57 -0.29
CA THR A 134 1.86 1.86 -1.00
C THR A 134 1.58 1.78 -2.49
N ARG A 135 0.34 1.48 -2.88
CA ARG A 135 -0.06 1.49 -4.29
C ARG A 135 -0.01 2.89 -4.92
N ALA A 136 -0.35 3.92 -4.15
CA ALA A 136 -0.33 5.31 -4.60
C ALA A 136 1.08 5.78 -4.92
N VAL A 137 2.08 5.37 -4.13
CA VAL A 137 3.50 5.63 -4.43
C VAL A 137 3.84 5.13 -5.85
N ASP A 138 3.54 3.88 -6.16
CA ASP A 138 3.81 3.30 -7.50
C ASP A 138 3.09 4.05 -8.61
N PHE A 139 1.82 4.38 -8.37
CA PHE A 139 1.00 5.10 -9.33
C PHE A 139 1.58 6.49 -9.62
N VAL A 140 1.91 7.24 -8.57
CA VAL A 140 2.41 8.62 -8.66
C VAL A 140 3.82 8.66 -9.26
N VAL A 141 4.70 7.73 -8.88
CA VAL A 141 6.04 7.64 -9.49
C VAL A 141 5.91 7.33 -10.99
N ASN A 142 5.08 6.36 -11.37
CA ASN A 142 4.81 6.08 -12.78
C ASN A 142 4.16 7.28 -13.50
N MET A 143 3.27 8.00 -12.83
CA MET A 143 2.64 9.22 -13.35
C MET A 143 3.68 10.29 -13.67
N VAL A 144 4.62 10.54 -12.76
CA VAL A 144 5.73 11.50 -12.95
C VAL A 144 6.61 11.08 -14.12
N MET A 145 6.99 9.80 -14.22
CA MET A 145 7.80 9.26 -15.32
C MET A 145 7.13 9.44 -16.71
N ASN A 146 5.79 9.42 -16.76
CA ASN A 146 5.03 9.59 -17.99
C ASN A 146 4.65 11.05 -18.27
N SER A 147 4.98 11.97 -17.34
CA SER A 147 4.56 13.35 -17.41
C SER A 147 5.42 14.17 -18.36
N GLN A 148 4.78 14.85 -19.31
CA GLN A 148 5.45 15.81 -20.19
C GLN A 148 5.95 17.08 -19.48
N TYR A 149 5.63 17.24 -18.19
CA TYR A 149 6.03 18.39 -17.38
C TYR A 149 7.29 18.11 -16.56
N THR A 150 7.87 16.91 -16.69
CA THR A 150 9.10 16.51 -16.01
C THR A 150 10.04 15.82 -17.02
N ASP A 151 11.33 15.79 -16.71
CA ASP A 151 12.33 15.06 -17.49
C ASP A 151 12.68 13.69 -16.86
N ALA A 152 12.00 13.29 -15.78
CA ALA A 152 12.27 12.03 -15.08
C ALA A 152 11.80 10.84 -15.92
N THR A 153 12.66 9.83 -16.09
CA THR A 153 12.38 8.66 -16.92
C THR A 153 12.56 7.33 -16.20
N THR A 154 13.15 7.35 -15.00
CA THR A 154 13.26 6.18 -14.11
C THR A 154 12.52 6.44 -12.79
N PRO A 155 12.17 5.38 -12.02
CA PRO A 155 11.60 5.55 -10.69
C PRO A 155 12.47 6.40 -9.76
N GLU A 156 13.78 6.23 -9.79
CA GLU A 156 14.73 6.98 -8.95
C GLU A 156 14.78 8.46 -9.35
N GLU A 157 14.82 8.76 -10.65
CA GLU A 157 14.74 10.13 -11.15
C GLU A 157 13.42 10.81 -10.77
N ALA A 158 12.30 10.06 -10.84
CA ALA A 158 10.98 10.57 -10.49
C ALA A 158 10.86 10.87 -8.99
N LYS A 159 11.32 9.95 -8.12
CA LYS A 159 11.36 10.16 -6.67
C LYS A 159 12.25 11.36 -6.30
N ALA A 160 13.43 11.47 -6.90
CA ALA A 160 14.32 12.60 -6.69
C ALA A 160 13.67 13.93 -7.12
N TRP A 161 13.03 13.95 -8.29
CA TRP A 161 12.29 15.12 -8.76
C TRP A 161 11.15 15.50 -7.82
N MET A 162 10.39 14.53 -7.30
CA MET A 162 9.32 14.76 -6.32
C MET A 162 9.87 15.36 -5.02
N ASN A 163 11.01 14.90 -4.54
CA ASN A 163 11.64 15.40 -3.31
C ASN A 163 12.11 16.86 -3.41
N ASP A 164 12.35 17.36 -4.64
CA ASP A 164 12.66 18.77 -4.91
C ASP A 164 11.42 19.67 -5.01
N VAL A 165 10.20 19.10 -5.04
CA VAL A 165 8.96 19.89 -5.11
C VAL A 165 8.66 20.51 -3.74
N THR A 166 8.54 21.83 -3.73
CA THR A 166 8.09 22.61 -2.56
C THR A 166 6.86 23.44 -2.91
N VAL A 167 6.00 23.70 -1.93
CA VAL A 167 4.86 24.61 -2.09
C VAL A 167 5.38 26.00 -2.52
N ASP A 168 4.80 26.58 -3.56
CA ASP A 168 5.25 27.83 -4.21
C ASP A 168 6.66 27.80 -4.82
N GLY A 169 7.30 26.64 -4.83
CA GLY A 169 8.59 26.42 -5.45
C GLY A 169 8.53 26.40 -6.99
N PRO A 170 9.70 26.40 -7.65
CA PRO A 170 9.77 26.41 -9.11
C PRO A 170 9.17 25.16 -9.77
N LEU A 171 9.08 24.03 -9.06
CA LEU A 171 8.50 22.78 -9.56
C LEU A 171 7.00 22.63 -9.23
N TRP A 172 6.41 23.54 -8.47
CA TRP A 172 5.04 23.43 -7.99
C TRP A 172 3.99 23.40 -9.12
N ASP A 173 4.06 24.32 -10.08
CA ASP A 173 3.15 24.35 -11.24
C ASP A 173 3.29 23.06 -12.09
N ALA A 174 4.51 22.54 -12.25
CA ALA A 174 4.74 21.28 -12.97
C ALA A 174 4.12 20.08 -12.25
N TRP A 175 4.20 20.04 -10.91
CA TRP A 175 3.53 19.04 -10.09
C TRP A 175 2.01 19.08 -10.25
N ILE A 176 1.38 20.24 -10.05
CA ILE A 176 -0.09 20.34 -10.13
C ILE A 176 -0.59 20.02 -11.56
N ARG A 177 0.13 20.45 -12.61
CA ARG A 177 -0.19 20.04 -13.99
C ARG A 177 -0.06 18.54 -14.21
N THR A 178 0.94 17.91 -13.59
CA THR A 178 1.16 16.46 -13.67
C THR A 178 -0.03 15.71 -13.07
N VAL A 179 -0.41 16.04 -11.83
CA VAL A 179 -1.57 15.44 -11.17
C VAL A 179 -2.85 15.68 -11.98
N THR A 180 -3.14 16.93 -12.34
CA THR A 180 -4.36 17.28 -13.09
C THR A 180 -4.46 16.53 -14.42
N HIS A 181 -3.34 16.37 -15.13
CA HIS A 181 -3.33 15.72 -16.43
C HIS A 181 -3.35 14.20 -16.35
N TYR A 182 -2.49 13.59 -15.53
CA TYR A 182 -2.24 12.16 -15.58
C TYR A 182 -2.93 11.37 -14.47
N TYR A 183 -3.28 12.02 -13.36
CA TYR A 183 -4.12 11.42 -12.33
C TYR A 183 -5.60 11.59 -12.69
N ASN A 184 -6.05 12.84 -12.84
CA ASN A 184 -7.46 13.16 -13.14
C ASN A 184 -7.84 12.94 -14.62
N GLY A 185 -6.85 12.86 -15.53
CA GLY A 185 -7.09 12.70 -16.96
C GLY A 185 -7.43 14.00 -17.71
N CYS A 186 -7.35 15.16 -17.05
CA CYS A 186 -7.77 16.45 -17.60
C CYS A 186 -6.55 17.27 -18.06
N SER A 187 -6.38 17.46 -19.38
CA SER A 187 -5.25 18.23 -19.93
C SER A 187 -5.63 19.67 -20.31
N PRO A 188 -4.67 20.62 -20.35
CA PRO A 188 -4.94 22.01 -20.72
C PRO A 188 -5.61 22.19 -22.09
N THR A 189 -5.43 21.22 -22.99
CA THR A 189 -5.95 21.28 -24.37
C THR A 189 -7.12 20.35 -24.63
N ALA A 190 -7.36 19.36 -23.76
CA ALA A 190 -8.40 18.34 -23.96
C ALA A 190 -9.61 18.49 -23.03
N CYS A 191 -9.52 19.33 -22.00
CA CYS A 191 -10.50 19.39 -20.94
C CYS A 191 -10.92 20.85 -20.67
N SER A 192 -12.21 21.17 -20.86
CA SER A 192 -12.72 22.54 -20.67
C SER A 192 -12.72 23.00 -19.21
N VAL A 193 -12.69 22.05 -18.27
CA VAL A 193 -12.67 22.30 -16.81
C VAL A 193 -11.26 22.24 -16.22
N PHE A 194 -10.21 22.26 -17.05
CA PHE A 194 -8.82 22.15 -16.59
C PHE A 194 -8.47 23.13 -15.48
N ASN A 195 -8.81 24.41 -15.62
CA ASN A 195 -8.47 25.41 -14.61
C ASN A 195 -9.15 25.15 -13.26
N GLN A 196 -10.35 24.57 -13.27
CA GLN A 196 -11.06 24.20 -12.05
C GLN A 196 -10.38 22.99 -11.39
N ARG A 197 -10.04 21.95 -12.15
CA ARG A 197 -9.34 20.76 -11.63
C ARG A 197 -7.92 21.09 -11.17
N TYR A 198 -7.21 21.95 -11.89
CA TYR A 198 -5.92 22.49 -11.46
C TYR A 198 -6.03 23.20 -10.11
N ALA A 199 -6.99 24.12 -9.97
CA ALA A 199 -7.19 24.86 -8.72
C ALA A 199 -7.58 23.92 -7.56
N HIS A 200 -8.38 22.90 -7.83
CA HIS A 200 -8.75 21.86 -6.87
C HIS A 200 -7.52 21.16 -6.27
N TYR A 201 -6.67 20.56 -7.10
CA TYR A 201 -5.46 19.88 -6.59
C TYR A 201 -4.44 20.85 -5.97
N ASP A 202 -4.30 22.08 -6.50
CA ASP A 202 -3.46 23.12 -5.91
C ASP A 202 -3.92 23.48 -4.48
N GLU A 203 -5.21 23.75 -4.31
CA GLU A 203 -5.80 24.12 -3.03
C GLU A 203 -5.70 22.99 -2.00
N HIS A 204 -6.07 21.76 -2.36
CA HIS A 204 -6.01 20.63 -1.44
C HIS A 204 -4.58 20.27 -1.01
N ALA A 205 -3.61 20.34 -1.92
CA ALA A 205 -2.22 20.08 -1.59
C ALA A 205 -1.61 21.18 -0.70
N ARG A 206 -1.99 22.45 -0.90
CA ARG A 206 -1.62 23.55 0.01
C ARG A 206 -2.27 23.42 1.38
N ASN A 207 -3.57 23.15 1.40
CA ASN A 207 -4.33 23.05 2.64
C ASN A 207 -3.77 21.95 3.54
N VAL A 208 -3.51 20.75 3.00
CA VAL A 208 -2.94 19.65 3.81
C VAL A 208 -1.50 19.94 4.25
N PHE A 209 -0.72 20.64 3.43
CA PHE A 209 0.63 21.07 3.81
C PHE A 209 0.58 22.08 4.96
N ASP A 210 -0.24 23.13 4.83
CA ASP A 210 -0.38 24.20 5.81
C ASP A 210 -1.04 23.72 7.12
N GLU A 211 -1.98 22.77 7.03
CA GLU A 211 -2.67 22.15 8.16
C GLU A 211 -1.68 21.48 9.12
N GLN A 212 -0.76 20.67 8.59
CA GLN A 212 0.23 19.94 9.40
C GLN A 212 1.50 20.77 9.66
N GLY A 213 1.81 21.71 8.77
CA GLY A 213 2.98 22.57 8.82
C GLY A 213 4.26 21.93 8.29
N ASP A 214 5.20 22.76 7.83
CA ASP A 214 6.45 22.34 7.19
C ASP A 214 7.23 21.30 8.03
N ALA A 215 7.40 21.56 9.33
CA ALA A 215 8.17 20.68 10.22
C ALA A 215 7.61 19.25 10.33
N PHE A 216 6.31 19.06 10.11
CA PHE A 216 5.69 17.73 10.09
C PHE A 216 6.12 16.92 8.87
N TRP A 217 6.26 17.59 7.71
CA TRP A 217 6.58 16.97 6.42
C TRP A 217 8.08 16.81 6.18
N GLN A 218 8.93 17.51 6.94
CA GLN A 218 10.38 17.34 6.88
C GLN A 218 10.79 16.01 7.54
N VAL A 219 10.94 14.97 6.73
CA VAL A 219 11.44 13.65 7.14
C VAL A 219 12.80 13.37 6.52
N GLU A 220 13.69 12.79 7.33
CA GLU A 220 14.93 12.22 6.85
C GLU A 220 14.62 10.82 6.29
N ILE A 221 14.89 10.60 5.00
CA ILE A 221 14.81 9.26 4.42
C ILE A 221 15.97 8.46 5.03
N PRO A 222 15.69 7.41 5.81
CA PRO A 222 16.76 6.65 6.42
C PRO A 222 17.59 5.93 5.33
N PRO A 223 18.91 5.78 5.51
CA PRO A 223 19.66 4.88 4.66
C PRO A 223 19.24 3.43 4.95
N CYS A 224 19.55 2.54 4.01
CA CYS A 224 19.48 1.10 4.25
C CYS A 224 20.19 0.73 5.56
N SER A 225 19.44 0.11 6.48
CA SER A 225 19.91 -0.22 7.83
C SER A 225 20.66 -1.54 7.83
N PRO A 226 21.83 -1.64 8.51
CA PRO A 226 22.58 -2.87 8.56
C PRO A 226 21.88 -3.97 9.40
N ILE A 227 22.27 -5.20 9.12
CA ILE A 227 21.87 -6.43 9.81
C ILE A 227 22.80 -6.59 11.02
N PRO A 228 22.26 -6.49 12.24
CA PRO A 228 23.07 -6.68 13.44
C PRO A 228 23.41 -8.17 13.64
N PRO A 229 24.34 -8.50 14.55
CA PRO A 229 24.71 -9.87 14.88
C PRO A 229 23.54 -10.80 15.21
N GLU A 230 22.51 -10.32 15.89
CA GLU A 230 21.31 -11.11 16.20
C GLU A 230 20.42 -11.40 14.97
N GLY A 231 20.70 -10.78 13.83
CA GLY A 231 19.86 -10.78 12.64
C GLY A 231 18.71 -9.77 12.71
N ARG A 232 17.97 -9.64 11.62
CA ARG A 232 16.75 -8.81 11.53
C ARG A 232 15.80 -9.34 10.47
N ALA A 233 14.59 -8.80 10.45
CA ALA A 233 13.66 -8.93 9.35
C ALA A 233 13.74 -7.70 8.43
N PHE A 234 13.57 -7.90 7.12
CA PHE A 234 13.41 -6.86 6.11
C PHE A 234 12.03 -6.99 5.51
N GLU A 235 11.24 -5.92 5.55
CA GLU A 235 9.96 -5.84 4.88
C GLU A 235 10.13 -5.24 3.47
N GLU A 236 9.10 -5.35 2.64
CA GLU A 236 9.00 -4.72 1.32
C GLU A 236 8.89 -3.18 1.37
N THR A 237 8.77 -2.61 2.57
CA THR A 237 8.86 -1.16 2.83
C THR A 237 10.25 -0.74 3.32
N ASP A 238 11.19 -1.67 3.47
CA ASP A 238 12.54 -1.31 3.93
C ASP A 238 13.29 -0.50 2.87
N THR A 239 14.06 0.50 3.29
CA THR A 239 14.95 1.27 2.40
C THR A 239 16.04 0.44 1.71
N CYS A 240 16.29 -0.78 2.19
CA CYS A 240 17.13 -1.78 1.53
C CYS A 240 16.41 -2.56 0.41
N PHE A 241 15.10 -2.41 0.27
CA PHE A 241 14.29 -3.11 -0.72
C PHE A 241 14.10 -2.25 -1.97
N THR A 242 14.49 -2.81 -3.11
CA THR A 242 14.28 -2.19 -4.42
C THR A 242 13.30 -3.01 -5.23
N LYS A 243 12.26 -2.33 -5.72
CA LYS A 243 11.29 -2.88 -6.65
C LYS A 243 11.60 -2.41 -8.08
N GLY A 244 11.97 -3.33 -8.93
CA GLY A 244 12.38 -3.09 -10.31
C GLY A 244 11.31 -3.42 -11.36
N GLY A 245 11.54 -2.92 -12.57
CA GLY A 245 10.67 -3.14 -13.72
C GLY A 245 9.49 -2.15 -13.82
N PRO A 246 8.56 -2.37 -14.76
CA PRO A 246 7.42 -1.47 -14.94
C PRO A 246 6.48 -1.50 -13.73
N LEU A 247 6.33 -0.35 -13.06
CA LEU A 247 5.43 -0.16 -11.91
C LEU A 247 3.97 -0.60 -12.14
N PRO A 248 3.37 -0.46 -13.35
CA PRO A 248 2.01 -0.94 -13.60
C PRO A 248 1.80 -2.47 -13.48
N TYR A 249 2.87 -3.27 -13.40
CA TYR A 249 2.77 -4.73 -13.22
C TYR A 249 2.90 -5.16 -11.75
N TRP A 250 3.23 -4.24 -10.85
CA TRP A 250 3.22 -4.49 -9.42
C TRP A 250 1.83 -4.35 -8.82
N ARG A 251 1.60 -5.12 -7.76
CA ARG A 251 0.34 -5.24 -7.03
C ARG A 251 0.66 -5.28 -5.54
N VAL A 252 -0.29 -4.85 -4.72
CA VAL A 252 -0.20 -4.93 -3.26
C VAL A 252 -1.19 -5.97 -2.77
N GLY A 253 -0.74 -6.93 -1.97
CA GLY A 253 -1.56 -7.99 -1.39
C GLY A 253 -1.83 -7.78 0.10
N ILE A 254 -2.89 -8.42 0.61
CA ILE A 254 -3.11 -8.56 2.05
C ILE A 254 -2.42 -9.84 2.55
N GLY A 255 -1.72 -9.76 3.68
CA GLY A 255 -1.01 -10.89 4.30
C GLY A 255 0.43 -10.53 4.64
N GLY A 256 1.25 -11.48 5.09
CA GLY A 256 2.67 -11.23 5.35
C GLY A 256 2.97 -10.63 6.73
N GLY A 257 4.22 -10.18 6.92
CA GLY A 257 4.75 -9.76 8.23
C GLY A 257 4.04 -8.53 8.82
N ASN A 258 3.73 -7.56 7.97
CA ASN A 258 3.07 -6.29 8.31
C ASN A 258 1.61 -6.21 7.80
N ASN A 259 1.02 -7.34 7.42
CA ASN A 259 -0.29 -7.45 6.74
C ASN A 259 -0.34 -6.90 5.31
N LEU A 260 0.82 -6.55 4.72
CA LEU A 260 1.02 -6.30 3.31
C LEU A 260 2.10 -7.19 2.70
N HIS A 261 2.02 -7.35 1.39
CA HIS A 261 3.12 -7.85 0.57
C HIS A 261 3.01 -7.26 -0.84
N VAL A 262 4.06 -7.36 -1.65
CA VAL A 262 4.01 -6.99 -3.07
C VAL A 262 4.12 -8.21 -3.96
N TRP A 263 3.53 -8.13 -5.15
CA TRP A 263 3.63 -9.22 -6.11
C TRP A 263 3.53 -8.76 -7.56
N THR A 264 4.07 -9.60 -8.44
CA THR A 264 3.96 -9.48 -9.90
C THR A 264 3.55 -10.84 -10.49
N GLY A 265 3.21 -10.87 -11.78
CA GLY A 265 2.95 -12.11 -12.50
C GLY A 265 4.25 -12.73 -13.05
N THR A 266 4.40 -14.05 -12.96
CA THR A 266 5.52 -14.77 -13.58
C THR A 266 5.52 -14.66 -15.10
N THR A 267 6.71 -14.80 -15.70
CA THR A 267 6.93 -14.86 -17.13
C THR A 267 7.80 -16.07 -17.50
N ALA A 268 7.71 -16.49 -18.76
CA ALA A 268 8.62 -17.47 -19.35
C ALA A 268 9.75 -16.83 -20.16
N ASP A 269 9.94 -15.52 -20.02
CA ASP A 269 11.04 -14.81 -20.67
C ASP A 269 12.37 -15.21 -20.04
N ALA A 270 13.47 -15.02 -20.79
CA ALA A 270 14.81 -15.40 -20.29
C ALA A 270 15.33 -14.42 -19.23
N GLU A 271 14.92 -13.15 -19.33
CA GLU A 271 15.33 -12.06 -18.44
C GLU A 271 14.11 -11.60 -17.66
N SER A 272 14.30 -11.20 -16.39
CA SER A 272 13.24 -10.64 -15.56
C SER A 272 12.73 -9.33 -16.17
N VAL A 273 11.40 -9.16 -16.21
CA VAL A 273 10.75 -7.89 -16.55
C VAL A 273 10.53 -7.07 -15.29
N ASN A 274 9.94 -7.69 -14.27
CA ASN A 274 9.81 -7.19 -12.91
C ASN A 274 10.68 -8.03 -11.96
N TYR A 275 11.27 -7.39 -10.97
CA TYR A 275 12.10 -8.04 -9.97
C TYR A 275 12.08 -7.28 -8.65
N VAL A 276 12.50 -7.95 -7.59
CA VAL A 276 12.86 -7.32 -6.33
C VAL A 276 14.29 -7.64 -5.97
N GLU A 277 14.90 -6.73 -5.22
CA GLU A 277 16.26 -6.82 -4.76
C GLU A 277 16.31 -6.33 -3.31
N TRP A 278 16.95 -7.11 -2.44
CA TRP A 278 17.30 -6.68 -1.08
C TRP A 278 18.82 -6.48 -1.04
N ASP A 279 19.25 -5.23 -0.89
CA ASP A 279 20.64 -4.88 -0.64
C ASP A 279 20.98 -5.18 0.82
N LEU A 280 21.97 -6.04 1.04
CA LEU A 280 22.31 -6.51 2.39
C LEU A 280 23.59 -5.84 2.88
N ILE A 281 23.51 -5.27 4.06
CA ILE A 281 24.65 -4.69 4.78
C ILE A 281 24.73 -5.40 6.13
N PHE A 282 25.84 -6.04 6.48
CA PHE A 282 25.99 -6.72 7.77
C PHE A 282 26.95 -5.99 8.69
N ASP A 283 26.59 -5.82 9.97
CA ASP A 283 27.49 -5.23 10.98
C ASP A 283 28.67 -6.17 11.29
N GLU A 284 28.42 -7.48 11.27
CA GLU A 284 29.41 -8.52 11.51
C GLU A 284 29.30 -9.65 10.51
N ALA A 285 30.47 -10.15 10.08
CA ALA A 285 30.55 -11.39 9.32
C ALA A 285 30.07 -12.57 10.19
N GLY A 286 29.41 -13.53 9.56
CA GLY A 286 28.93 -14.71 10.24
C GLY A 286 28.06 -15.60 9.35
N GLN A 287 27.61 -16.69 9.94
CA GLN A 287 26.70 -17.62 9.30
C GLN A 287 25.25 -17.33 9.72
N TYR A 288 24.39 -17.08 8.74
CA TYR A 288 22.99 -16.72 8.97
C TYR A 288 22.07 -17.73 8.27
N LEU A 289 21.05 -18.18 8.99
CA LEU A 289 19.85 -18.78 8.43
C LEU A 289 19.04 -17.68 7.76
N VAL A 290 18.66 -17.91 6.50
CA VAL A 290 17.82 -17.00 5.71
C VAL A 290 16.49 -17.68 5.43
N GLU A 291 15.41 -16.97 5.77
CA GLU A 291 14.04 -17.39 5.54
C GLU A 291 13.26 -16.30 4.81
N VAL A 292 12.24 -16.68 4.05
CA VAL A 292 11.34 -15.76 3.33
C VAL A 292 9.88 -16.04 3.66
N SER A 293 9.11 -15.00 3.94
CA SER A 293 7.65 -15.09 4.13
C SER A 293 6.95 -15.24 2.77
N ILE A 294 6.01 -16.18 2.68
CA ILE A 294 5.20 -16.42 1.47
C ILE A 294 3.72 -16.52 1.88
N PRO A 295 3.02 -15.39 2.00
CA PRO A 295 1.65 -15.37 2.49
C PRO A 295 0.62 -15.88 1.48
N ASP A 296 0.81 -15.61 0.19
CA ASP A 296 -0.13 -15.97 -0.87
C ASP A 296 0.57 -16.04 -2.24
N GLY A 297 1.56 -16.93 -2.34
CA GLY A 297 2.33 -17.14 -3.57
C GLY A 297 1.72 -18.20 -4.49
N GLY A 298 2.02 -18.08 -5.78
CA GLY A 298 1.53 -18.98 -6.81
C GLY A 298 2.64 -19.68 -7.58
N SER A 299 3.81 -19.07 -7.74
CA SER A 299 4.93 -19.63 -8.49
C SER A 299 5.43 -20.95 -7.87
N THR A 300 5.71 -21.95 -8.70
CA THR A 300 6.36 -23.20 -8.27
C THR A 300 7.87 -23.22 -8.55
N MET A 301 8.36 -22.17 -9.21
CA MET A 301 9.72 -22.07 -9.76
C MET A 301 10.37 -20.73 -9.38
N ALA A 302 9.99 -20.14 -8.24
CA ALA A 302 10.54 -18.86 -7.78
C ALA A 302 12.04 -19.03 -7.45
N ALA A 303 12.91 -18.40 -8.24
CA ALA A 303 14.36 -18.50 -8.08
C ALA A 303 14.90 -17.33 -7.26
N TYR A 304 15.33 -17.62 -6.04
CA TYR A 304 16.05 -16.67 -5.20
C TYR A 304 17.55 -16.78 -5.49
N VAL A 305 18.15 -15.71 -6.00
CA VAL A 305 19.59 -15.62 -6.25
C VAL A 305 20.24 -14.87 -5.08
N ILE A 306 21.16 -15.53 -4.39
CA ILE A 306 21.73 -15.07 -3.12
C ILE A 306 23.23 -14.85 -3.33
N ASP A 307 23.67 -13.60 -3.29
CA ASP A 307 25.07 -13.19 -3.36
C ASP A 307 25.62 -13.03 -1.92
N HIS A 308 26.55 -13.88 -1.50
CA HIS A 308 27.08 -13.95 -0.13
C HIS A 308 28.56 -14.34 -0.10
N ALA A 309 29.38 -13.70 0.74
CA ALA A 309 30.83 -13.96 0.90
C ALA A 309 31.64 -14.26 -0.40
N GLY A 310 31.32 -13.56 -1.50
CA GLY A 310 31.95 -13.75 -2.81
C GLY A 310 31.50 -14.99 -3.60
N ALA A 311 30.43 -15.65 -3.16
CA ALA A 311 29.72 -16.73 -3.82
C ALA A 311 28.30 -16.30 -4.23
N THR A 312 27.70 -17.07 -5.13
CA THR A 312 26.30 -16.91 -5.55
C THR A 312 25.64 -18.29 -5.53
N ASP A 313 24.52 -18.39 -4.84
CA ASP A 313 23.65 -19.58 -4.83
C ASP A 313 22.28 -19.24 -5.40
N GLU A 314 21.63 -20.24 -6.02
CA GLU A 314 20.26 -20.12 -6.54
C GLU A 314 19.39 -21.16 -5.87
N ILE A 315 18.30 -20.70 -5.22
CA ILE A 315 17.37 -21.54 -4.48
C ILE A 315 15.99 -21.45 -5.14
N ILE A 316 15.49 -22.57 -5.62
CA ILE A 316 14.14 -22.66 -6.18
C ILE A 316 13.14 -22.97 -5.07
N VAL A 317 12.13 -22.10 -4.94
CA VAL A 317 11.07 -22.22 -3.94
C VAL A 317 9.72 -22.42 -4.64
N ASP A 318 8.95 -23.38 -4.14
CA ASP A 318 7.53 -23.52 -4.46
C ASP A 318 6.72 -22.60 -3.54
N GLN A 319 6.36 -21.42 -4.04
CA GLN A 319 5.54 -20.47 -3.31
C GLN A 319 4.06 -20.87 -3.20
N SER A 320 3.61 -21.90 -3.94
CA SER A 320 2.22 -22.36 -3.90
C SER A 320 1.88 -23.24 -2.68
N VAL A 321 2.90 -23.65 -1.93
CA VAL A 321 2.76 -24.49 -0.73
C VAL A 321 3.17 -23.78 0.56
N GLY A 322 3.77 -22.58 0.46
CA GLY A 322 4.16 -21.77 1.60
C GLY A 322 2.96 -21.08 2.22
N THR A 323 2.84 -21.13 3.55
CA THR A 323 1.85 -20.35 4.30
C THR A 323 2.49 -19.50 5.40
N GLU A 324 3.82 -19.55 5.53
CA GLU A 324 4.64 -18.87 6.55
C GLU A 324 6.06 -18.65 5.98
N PHE A 325 7.08 -18.62 6.85
CA PHE A 325 8.49 -18.57 6.50
C PHE A 325 8.99 -19.89 5.90
N VAL A 326 9.65 -19.79 4.74
CA VAL A 326 10.34 -20.88 4.07
C VAL A 326 11.84 -20.64 4.15
N GLU A 327 12.59 -21.65 4.59
CA GLU A 327 14.05 -21.62 4.63
C GLU A 327 14.62 -21.59 3.20
N LEU A 328 15.41 -20.57 2.91
CA LEU A 328 16.25 -20.51 1.70
C LEU A 328 17.56 -21.26 1.90
N GLY A 329 18.08 -21.23 3.13
CA GLY A 329 19.27 -21.98 3.52
C GLY A 329 20.08 -21.23 4.57
N THR A 330 21.31 -21.69 4.74
CA THR A 330 22.30 -21.10 5.64
C THR A 330 23.49 -20.65 4.81
N PHE A 331 23.89 -19.39 4.98
CA PHE A 331 24.93 -18.75 4.16
C PHE A 331 25.94 -18.02 5.04
N ASP A 332 27.18 -17.94 4.56
CA ASP A 332 28.22 -17.13 5.20
C ASP A 332 28.19 -15.74 4.57
N PHE A 333 28.06 -14.71 5.39
CA PHE A 333 28.05 -13.31 4.95
C PHE A 333 29.28 -12.59 5.50
N ASP A 334 29.89 -11.71 4.70
CA ASP A 334 30.97 -10.83 5.13
C ASP A 334 30.38 -9.61 5.88
N ALA A 335 31.18 -8.90 6.67
CA ALA A 335 30.76 -7.61 7.20
C ALA A 335 30.78 -6.54 6.09
N GLY A 336 29.86 -5.57 6.16
CA GLY A 336 29.72 -4.48 5.19
C GLY A 336 28.68 -4.77 4.12
N ASP A 337 28.79 -4.04 3.00
CA ASP A 337 27.89 -4.07 1.85
C ASP A 337 28.34 -5.07 0.77
N GLY A 338 27.67 -5.05 -0.39
CA GLY A 338 28.03 -5.85 -1.57
C GLY A 338 27.43 -7.25 -1.61
N GLN A 339 26.43 -7.50 -0.76
CA GLN A 339 25.69 -8.75 -0.67
C GLN A 339 24.22 -8.48 -0.99
N ARG A 340 23.53 -9.49 -1.50
CA ARG A 340 22.23 -9.25 -2.15
C ARG A 340 21.38 -10.50 -2.17
N ILE A 341 20.06 -10.32 -2.09
CA ILE A 341 19.09 -11.32 -2.55
C ILE A 341 18.27 -10.72 -3.68
N PHE A 342 18.16 -11.47 -4.78
CA PHE A 342 17.40 -11.07 -5.97
C PHE A 342 16.31 -12.10 -6.27
N LEU A 343 15.12 -11.61 -6.63
CA LEU A 343 13.99 -12.43 -7.08
C LEU A 343 13.36 -11.80 -8.33
N GLY A 344 13.45 -12.50 -9.46
CA GLY A 344 12.91 -12.07 -10.75
C GLY A 344 11.65 -12.82 -11.16
N ASP A 345 10.81 -12.18 -11.97
CA ASP A 345 9.58 -12.80 -12.50
C ASP A 345 9.79 -13.83 -13.63
N ASN A 346 11.02 -13.98 -14.12
CA ASN A 346 11.41 -14.93 -15.17
C ASN A 346 11.54 -16.37 -14.67
N THR A 347 10.49 -16.90 -14.04
CA THR A 347 10.47 -18.24 -13.42
C THR A 347 10.37 -19.38 -14.45
N GLY A 348 10.13 -19.06 -15.72
CA GLY A 348 9.83 -20.04 -16.76
C GLY A 348 8.34 -20.40 -16.84
N GLU A 349 7.50 -19.87 -15.95
CA GLU A 349 6.05 -20.10 -15.90
C GLU A 349 5.31 -19.00 -16.69
N ALA A 350 4.69 -19.36 -17.82
CA ALA A 350 4.08 -18.42 -18.77
C ALA A 350 2.62 -18.00 -18.43
N ASP A 351 2.05 -18.54 -17.36
CA ASP A 351 0.64 -18.37 -16.98
C ASP A 351 0.39 -17.19 -16.04
N GLY A 352 1.42 -16.38 -15.73
CA GLY A 352 1.28 -15.18 -14.92
C GLY A 352 0.92 -15.49 -13.48
N ARG A 353 1.49 -16.57 -12.91
CA ARG A 353 1.25 -16.93 -11.51
C ARG A 353 1.75 -15.83 -10.60
N LYS A 354 1.14 -15.69 -9.44
CA LYS A 354 1.54 -14.70 -8.44
C LYS A 354 2.94 -15.03 -7.93
N LEU A 355 3.90 -14.13 -8.14
CA LEU A 355 5.22 -14.18 -7.55
C LEU A 355 5.25 -13.13 -6.43
N VAL A 356 5.29 -13.60 -5.18
CA VAL A 356 5.27 -12.75 -3.99
C VAL A 356 6.68 -12.40 -3.56
N ALA A 357 6.84 -11.14 -3.16
CA ALA A 357 7.94 -10.64 -2.36
C ALA A 357 7.37 -9.98 -1.09
N ASP A 358 7.94 -10.36 0.05
CA ASP A 358 7.48 -10.01 1.39
C ASP A 358 8.73 -10.06 2.31
N THR A 359 8.54 -10.35 3.60
CA THR A 359 9.60 -10.36 4.61
C THR A 359 10.74 -11.34 4.32
N LEU A 360 11.99 -10.87 4.39
CA LEU A 360 13.17 -11.72 4.60
C LEU A 360 13.58 -11.71 6.08
N ARG A 361 13.91 -12.87 6.65
CA ARG A 361 14.40 -12.99 8.02
C ARG A 361 15.79 -13.61 8.05
N PHE A 362 16.69 -12.95 8.75
CA PHE A 362 18.04 -13.42 9.02
C PHE A 362 18.17 -13.79 10.49
N THR A 363 18.72 -14.97 10.77
CA THR A 363 19.02 -15.43 12.14
C THR A 363 20.46 -15.94 12.18
N ARG A 364 21.32 -15.37 13.02
CA ARG A 364 22.70 -15.85 13.16
C ARG A 364 22.73 -17.20 13.86
N ILE A 365 23.54 -18.14 13.36
CA ILE A 365 23.61 -19.50 13.87
C ILE A 365 25.01 -19.97 14.28
N ASP A 366 26.05 -19.21 13.93
CA ASP A 366 27.44 -19.50 14.32
C ASP A 366 27.87 -18.87 15.65
N GLU A 367 26.99 -18.12 16.30
CA GLU A 367 27.27 -17.67 17.66
C GLU A 367 27.37 -18.89 18.59
N PRO A 368 28.51 -19.09 19.26
CA PRO A 368 28.68 -20.19 20.19
C PRO A 368 27.74 -19.93 21.35
N GLY A 369 26.54 -20.51 21.27
CA GLY A 369 25.37 -20.21 22.09
C GLY A 369 25.78 -19.59 23.41
N GLY A 370 25.68 -18.26 23.48
CA GLY A 370 25.83 -17.52 24.73
C GLY A 370 24.77 -18.09 25.64
N GLY A 371 25.18 -19.10 26.43
CA GLY A 371 24.29 -20.11 26.96
C GLY A 371 23.06 -19.45 27.52
N GLY A 372 21.90 -19.80 26.95
CA GLY A 372 20.60 -19.43 27.49
C GLY A 372 20.64 -19.73 28.97
N GLY A 373 20.91 -18.68 29.75
CA GLY A 373 20.97 -18.72 31.17
C GLY A 373 19.54 -18.90 31.61
N GLY A 374 19.10 -20.15 31.64
CA GLY A 374 17.97 -20.63 32.43
C GLY A 374 18.24 -20.25 33.87
N GLY A 375 17.96 -18.99 34.19
CA GLY A 375 17.86 -18.49 35.54
C GLY A 375 16.56 -19.01 36.11
N ASP A 376 16.56 -20.27 36.54
CA ASP A 376 15.67 -20.77 37.58
C ASP A 376 15.99 -20.02 38.89
N GLY A 377 15.60 -18.75 38.93
CA GLY A 377 15.65 -17.88 40.08
C GLY A 377 14.44 -18.13 40.97
N ASN A 378 14.41 -19.30 41.61
CA ASN A 378 13.56 -19.55 42.77
C ASN A 378 13.99 -18.61 43.91
N GLY A 379 13.41 -17.42 43.97
CA GLY A 379 13.64 -16.41 44.99
C GLY A 379 12.32 -15.83 45.49
N GLY A 380 11.75 -16.45 46.51
CA GLY A 380 10.52 -16.02 47.14
C GLY A 380 10.60 -14.65 47.83
N GLY A 381 9.50 -13.90 47.79
CA GLY A 381 9.27 -12.69 48.57
C GLY A 381 7.82 -12.18 48.40
N PRO A 382 7.07 -11.83 49.46
CA PRO A 382 5.60 -11.82 49.46
C PRO A 382 4.96 -10.44 49.26
N GLY A 383 3.69 -10.46 48.84
CA GLY A 383 2.75 -9.32 48.83
C GLY A 383 2.34 -8.97 47.40
N GLY A 384 1.12 -9.23 46.91
CA GLY A 384 -0.16 -9.12 47.57
C GLY A 384 -0.90 -7.95 46.92
N ILE A 385 -1.92 -8.22 46.12
CA ILE A 385 -3.26 -7.62 46.20
C ILE A 385 -4.13 -8.28 45.14
N SER A 386 -5.21 -8.87 45.66
CA SER A 386 -6.31 -9.52 44.98
C SER A 386 -7.26 -8.46 44.43
N VAL A 387 -7.67 -8.57 43.17
CA VAL A 387 -8.95 -8.04 42.69
C VAL A 387 -9.61 -9.12 41.86
N GLY A 388 -10.63 -9.74 42.46
CA GLY A 388 -11.53 -10.66 41.80
C GLY A 388 -12.57 -9.94 40.95
N GLY A 389 -13.18 -10.68 40.02
CA GLY A 389 -14.25 -10.18 39.19
C GLY A 389 -14.90 -11.30 38.38
N SER A 390 -15.65 -12.14 39.08
CA SER A 390 -16.54 -13.17 38.56
C SER A 390 -17.63 -12.57 37.66
N GLY A 391 -18.04 -13.27 36.60
CA GLY A 391 -19.21 -12.89 35.81
C GLY A 391 -19.58 -13.91 34.74
N GLU A 392 -20.22 -15.00 35.15
CA GLU A 392 -20.98 -15.89 34.28
C GLU A 392 -22.20 -15.19 33.67
N GLY A 393 -22.59 -15.61 32.46
CA GLY A 393 -24.00 -15.81 32.11
C GLY A 393 -24.57 -14.95 30.99
N GLY A 394 -25.16 -15.60 29.98
CA GLY A 394 -26.07 -14.93 29.06
C GLY A 394 -26.39 -15.71 27.79
N ALA A 395 -27.33 -16.65 27.87
CA ALA A 395 -28.02 -17.24 26.73
C ALA A 395 -29.18 -16.33 26.24
N GLY A 396 -29.49 -16.34 24.94
CA GLY A 396 -30.72 -15.74 24.38
C GLY A 396 -30.63 -15.49 22.87
N ILE A 397 -31.09 -16.41 22.01
CA ILE A 397 -32.42 -16.40 21.33
C ILE A 397 -32.61 -15.23 20.34
N GLY A 398 -32.49 -15.55 19.04
CA GLY A 398 -33.58 -15.50 18.06
C GLY A 398 -34.07 -14.15 17.51
N GLY A 399 -34.13 -14.05 16.19
CA GLY A 399 -34.98 -13.07 15.51
C GLY A 399 -34.59 -12.82 14.05
N GLY A 400 -35.04 -13.68 13.14
CA GLY A 400 -35.15 -13.30 11.73
C GLY A 400 -36.37 -12.40 11.52
N SER A 401 -36.26 -11.42 10.63
CA SER A 401 -37.41 -10.87 9.93
C SER A 401 -36.98 -10.26 8.60
N GLU A 402 -37.51 -10.86 7.54
CA GLU A 402 -37.69 -10.26 6.22
C GLU A 402 -38.59 -9.02 6.34
N GLY A 403 -38.44 -8.09 5.40
CA GLY A 403 -39.36 -6.95 5.26
C GLY A 403 -38.83 -5.84 4.38
N GLY A 404 -38.82 -6.07 3.06
CA GLY A 404 -38.67 -5.00 2.08
C GLY A 404 -39.94 -4.15 1.97
N SER A 405 -39.76 -2.86 1.71
CA SER A 405 -40.73 -2.00 1.03
C SER A 405 -40.02 -0.76 0.53
N GLY A 406 -39.94 -0.60 -0.79
CA GLY A 406 -39.50 0.63 -1.44
C GLY A 406 -40.61 1.68 -1.52
N SER A 407 -40.20 2.90 -1.88
CA SER A 407 -40.91 3.95 -2.65
C SER A 407 -39.99 5.18 -2.59
N ASP A 408 -39.40 5.57 -3.74
CA ASP A 408 -39.70 6.79 -4.50
C ASP A 408 -39.44 8.06 -3.66
N GLY A 409 -38.49 8.94 -3.92
CA GLY A 409 -37.93 9.44 -5.17
C GLY A 409 -37.87 10.96 -4.98
N ASP A 410 -36.76 11.60 -5.33
CA ASP A 410 -36.73 13.01 -5.74
C ASP A 410 -35.32 13.30 -6.30
N ASP A 411 -35.34 13.81 -7.53
CA ASP A 411 -34.23 14.09 -8.40
C ASP A 411 -33.54 15.40 -7.99
N ASP A 412 -32.24 15.37 -7.68
CA ASP A 412 -31.37 16.53 -7.74
C ASP A 412 -30.29 16.29 -8.81
N GLU A 413 -30.33 17.14 -9.83
CA GLU A 413 -29.46 17.16 -11.00
C GLU A 413 -28.05 17.62 -10.60
N ASP A 414 -27.15 16.68 -10.31
CA ASP A 414 -25.71 16.94 -10.31
C ASP A 414 -25.13 16.64 -11.69
N ASP A 415 -24.50 17.66 -12.28
CA ASP A 415 -23.76 17.64 -13.55
C ASP A 415 -22.52 16.71 -13.46
N GLY A 416 -22.77 15.40 -13.41
CA GLY A 416 -21.75 14.36 -13.55
C GLY A 416 -21.19 14.34 -14.97
N CYS A 417 -20.01 14.92 -15.14
CA CYS A 417 -19.25 14.82 -16.38
C CYS A 417 -18.74 13.39 -16.55
N SER A 418 -19.57 12.52 -17.13
CA SER A 418 -19.16 11.18 -17.57
C SER A 418 -17.91 11.28 -18.46
N VAL A 419 -16.79 10.77 -17.95
CA VAL A 419 -15.59 10.54 -18.75
C VAL A 419 -15.96 9.44 -19.74
N ALA A 420 -15.93 9.76 -21.04
CA ALA A 420 -16.18 8.77 -22.06
C ALA A 420 -15.13 7.66 -21.93
N ALA A 421 -15.58 6.47 -21.51
CA ALA A 421 -14.80 5.26 -21.61
C ALA A 421 -14.29 5.14 -23.05
N ALA A 422 -12.97 5.28 -23.21
CA ALA A 422 -12.32 5.02 -24.48
C ALA A 422 -12.46 3.52 -24.76
N ASP A 423 -13.43 3.21 -25.61
CA ASP A 423 -13.76 1.90 -26.11
C ASP A 423 -12.50 1.26 -26.72
N GLY A 424 -11.88 0.35 -25.96
CA GLY A 424 -10.70 -0.42 -26.33
C GLY A 424 -11.04 -1.48 -27.38
N SER A 425 -11.45 -1.05 -28.56
CA SER A 425 -11.72 -1.92 -29.70
C SER A 425 -10.66 -1.74 -30.79
N SER A 426 -9.95 -2.85 -31.06
CA SER A 426 -9.17 -3.12 -32.29
C SER A 426 -7.80 -2.46 -32.45
N MET A 427 -6.77 -3.10 -31.88
CA MET A 427 -5.47 -3.26 -32.56
C MET A 427 -5.33 -4.67 -33.11
N THR A 428 -6.00 -4.95 -34.22
CA THR A 428 -5.51 -5.96 -35.17
C THR A 428 -4.78 -5.25 -36.30
N SER A 429 -3.58 -5.74 -36.61
CA SER A 429 -2.70 -5.38 -37.73
C SER A 429 -1.57 -4.38 -37.45
N ARG A 430 -0.49 -4.87 -36.80
CA ARG A 430 0.89 -4.55 -37.21
C ARG A 430 1.83 -5.74 -37.01
N ALA A 431 1.75 -6.70 -37.93
CA ALA A 431 2.92 -7.49 -38.30
C ALA A 431 3.94 -6.53 -38.95
N GLY A 432 4.94 -6.06 -38.19
CA GLY A 432 5.89 -5.09 -38.74
C GLY A 432 6.86 -4.41 -37.78
N ILE A 433 7.12 -4.94 -36.58
CA ILE A 433 8.21 -4.46 -35.71
C ILE A 433 8.86 -5.67 -35.03
N LEU A 434 9.51 -6.52 -35.84
CA LEU A 434 10.34 -7.63 -35.35
C LEU A 434 11.59 -7.81 -36.23
N ALA A 435 12.02 -6.75 -36.91
CA ALA A 435 13.19 -6.72 -37.79
C ALA A 435 14.22 -5.62 -37.45
N LEU A 436 14.03 -4.88 -36.35
CA LEU A 436 14.91 -3.74 -36.01
C LEU A 436 15.81 -3.95 -34.78
N LEU A 437 15.63 -5.04 -34.01
CA LEU A 437 16.50 -5.38 -32.88
C LEU A 437 17.51 -6.51 -33.16
N ALA A 438 17.36 -7.25 -34.26
CA ALA A 438 18.37 -8.21 -34.73
C ALA A 438 19.52 -7.56 -35.55
N GLY A 439 19.37 -6.28 -35.95
CA GLY A 439 20.34 -5.58 -36.82
C GLY A 439 21.52 -4.93 -36.09
N LEU A 440 21.41 -4.65 -34.78
CA LEU A 440 22.44 -3.94 -34.03
C LEU A 440 23.46 -4.88 -33.34
N TYR A 441 23.18 -6.18 -33.28
CA TYR A 441 24.11 -7.16 -32.67
C TYR A 441 25.19 -7.69 -33.65
N LEU A 442 25.01 -7.53 -34.96
CA LEU A 442 25.95 -8.04 -35.97
C LEU A 442 27.02 -7.03 -36.45
N VAL A 443 26.96 -5.77 -36.02
CA VAL A 443 27.92 -4.73 -36.45
C VAL A 443 29.12 -4.59 -35.50
N ARG A 444 29.04 -5.11 -34.26
CA ARG A 444 30.14 -4.97 -33.27
C ARG A 444 31.20 -6.07 -33.28
N ARG A 445 31.11 -7.09 -34.15
CA ARG A 445 32.05 -8.22 -34.18
C ARG A 445 33.11 -8.18 -35.29
N ARG A 446 33.19 -7.11 -36.08
CA ARG A 446 34.05 -7.08 -37.29
C ARG A 446 35.33 -6.25 -37.21
N ASP A 447 35.67 -5.64 -36.07
CA ASP A 447 36.85 -4.74 -35.98
C ASP A 447 37.98 -5.18 -35.03
N ARG A 448 38.07 -6.48 -34.71
CA ARG A 448 39.21 -7.03 -33.92
C ARG A 448 40.16 -7.95 -34.68
N ARG A 449 40.33 -7.76 -35.99
CA ARG A 449 41.41 -8.40 -36.76
C ARG A 449 42.01 -7.48 -37.82
N ARG A 450 42.97 -6.63 -37.42
CA ARG A 450 44.07 -6.12 -38.26
C ARG A 450 45.05 -5.26 -37.44
N THR A 451 45.99 -5.92 -36.78
CA THR A 451 47.32 -5.38 -36.46
C THR A 451 48.32 -6.53 -36.51
N HIS A 452 48.87 -6.75 -37.71
CA HIS A 452 50.20 -7.26 -37.97
C HIS A 452 50.69 -6.60 -39.26
#